data_AF-A0A5S9MDJ0-F1
#
_entry.id   AF-A0A5S9MDJ0-F1
#
_cell.length_a   1.000
_cell.length_b   1.000
_cell.length_c   1.000
_cell.angle_alpha   90.00
_cell.angle_beta   90.00
_cell.angle_gamma   90.00
#
_symmetry.space_group_name_H-M   'P 1'
#
loop_
_entity.id
_entity.type
_entity.pdbx_description
1 polymer ?
#
loop_
_entity_poly.entity_id
_entity_poly.type
_entity_poly.pdbx_seq_one_letter_code
_entity_poly.pdbx_strand_id
1 'polypeptide(L)' 'MQAKRFAYKFCIPTFMLRKIKAIQPYNNFTNEIASLFNVTYEFAIERFVTFTASNKS' A
#
# COMPACT_ATOMS: atom_id res chain seq x y z
N MET A 1 11.16 14.50 -3.42
CA MET A 1 10.22 13.98 -2.38
C MET A 1 10.66 12.61 -1.86
N GLN A 2 11.74 12.54 -1.06
CA GLN A 2 12.18 11.27 -0.45
C GLN A 2 11.37 10.93 0.81
N ALA A 3 10.99 11.94 1.61
CA ALA A 3 10.24 11.78 2.85
C ALA A 3 8.85 11.13 2.64
N LYS A 4 8.10 11.53 1.60
CA LYS A 4 6.79 10.90 1.31
C LYS A 4 6.93 9.41 0.98
N ARG A 5 7.93 9.03 0.17
CA ARG A 5 8.23 7.63 -0.14
C ARG A 5 8.64 6.84 1.11
N PHE A 6 9.39 7.45 2.01
CA PHE A 6 9.72 6.87 3.30
C PHE A 6 8.47 6.63 4.15
N ALA A 7 7.62 7.66 4.33
CA ALA A 7 6.37 7.55 5.09
C ALA A 7 5.46 6.43 4.56
N TYR A 8 5.28 6.34 3.23
CA TYR A 8 4.53 5.27 2.59
C TYR A 8 5.08 3.87 2.92
N LYS A 9 6.40 3.65 2.85
CA LYS A 9 7.02 2.37 3.17
C LYS A 9 7.02 2.05 4.67
N PHE A 10 7.12 3.09 5.50
CA PHE A 10 7.11 2.96 6.96
C PHE A 10 5.73 2.57 7.46
N CYS A 11 4.68 3.31 7.09
CA CYS A 11 3.32 3.06 7.56
C CYS A 11 2.69 1.82 6.92
N ILE A 12 3.03 1.52 5.66
CA ILE A 12 2.50 0.35 4.95
C ILE A 12 3.68 -0.41 4.31
N PRO A 13 4.23 -1.44 4.98
CA PRO A 13 5.41 -2.14 4.49
C PRO A 13 5.15 -2.95 3.22
N THR A 14 6.09 -2.88 2.27
CA THR A 14 5.98 -3.56 0.97
C THR A 14 5.81 -5.07 1.10
N PHE A 15 6.48 -5.71 2.07
CA PHE A 15 6.37 -7.16 2.26
C PHE A 15 4.96 -7.58 2.71
N MET A 16 4.27 -6.76 3.51
CA MET A 16 2.88 -7.06 3.90
C MET A 16 1.93 -6.90 2.72
N LEU A 17 2.07 -5.83 1.94
CA LEU A 17 1.27 -5.63 0.72
C LEU A 17 1.38 -6.79 -0.26
N ARG A 18 2.59 -7.36 -0.44
CA ARG A 18 2.81 -8.54 -1.28
C ARG A 18 2.04 -9.75 -0.77
N LYS A 19 2.00 -9.97 0.55
CA LYS A 19 1.24 -11.07 1.17
C LYS A 19 -0.26 -10.87 0.99
N ILE A 20 -0.78 -9.67 1.26
CA ILE A 20 -2.23 -9.40 1.15
C ILE A 20 -2.68 -9.55 -0.31
N LYS A 21 -1.92 -9.01 -1.28
CA LYS A 21 -2.27 -9.10 -2.71
C LYS A 21 -2.26 -10.55 -3.22
N ALA A 22 -1.41 -11.40 -2.65
CA ALA A 22 -1.37 -12.83 -2.99
C ALA A 22 -2.61 -13.59 -2.49
N ILE A 23 -3.24 -13.11 -1.40
CA ILE A 23 -4.40 -13.74 -0.77
C ILE A 23 -5.71 -13.17 -1.34
N GLN A 24 -5.75 -11.86 -1.60
CA GLN A 24 -6.94 -11.12 -2.00
C GLN A 24 -6.68 -10.28 -3.25
N PRO A 25 -6.89 -10.84 -4.44
CA PRO A 25 -6.42 -10.18 -5.65
C PRO A 25 -7.32 -9.05 -6.16
N TYR A 26 -8.62 -8.96 -5.80
CA TYR A 26 -9.53 -8.05 -6.54
C TYR A 26 -10.64 -7.27 -5.81
N ASN A 27 -11.03 -7.53 -4.55
CA ASN A 27 -12.09 -6.74 -3.91
C ASN A 27 -11.56 -5.90 -2.74
N ASN A 28 -11.80 -4.59 -2.78
CA ASN A 28 -11.62 -3.64 -1.66
C ASN A 28 -10.22 -3.57 -1.01
N PHE A 29 -9.17 -4.00 -1.69
CA PHE A 29 -7.78 -4.02 -1.20
C PHE A 29 -7.35 -2.72 -0.49
N THR A 30 -7.70 -1.56 -1.06
CA THR A 30 -7.34 -0.25 -0.49
C THR A 30 -8.06 0.05 0.83
N ASN A 31 -9.34 -0.32 0.95
CA ASN A 31 -10.10 -0.15 2.19
C ASN A 31 -9.58 -1.07 3.29
N GLU A 32 -9.25 -2.31 2.93
CA GLU A 32 -8.66 -3.26 3.87
C GLU A 32 -7.30 -2.78 4.38
N ILE A 33 -6.44 -2.26 3.51
CA ILE A 33 -5.15 -1.70 3.90
C ILE A 33 -5.32 -0.46 4.78
N ALA A 34 -6.23 0.44 4.43
CA ALA A 34 -6.52 1.62 5.23
C ALA A 34 -6.91 1.22 6.66
N SER A 35 -7.81 0.25 6.79
CA SER A 35 -8.23 -0.28 8.09
C SER A 35 -7.11 -1.04 8.82
N LEU A 36 -6.34 -1.88 8.12
CA LEU A 36 -5.33 -2.75 8.72
C LEU A 36 -4.14 -1.95 9.27
N PHE A 37 -3.74 -0.89 8.57
CA PHE A 37 -2.59 -0.05 8.96
C PHE A 37 -3.01 1.22 9.70
N ASN A 38 -4.30 1.39 9.97
CA ASN A 38 -4.88 2.57 10.63
C ASN A 38 -4.43 3.89 9.96
N VAL A 39 -4.65 3.97 8.65
CA VAL A 39 -4.32 5.14 7.82
C VAL A 39 -5.54 5.58 7.03
N THR A 40 -5.52 6.80 6.51
CA THR A 40 -6.62 7.28 5.67
C THR A 40 -6.68 6.52 4.34
N TYR A 41 -7.86 6.51 3.75
CA TYR A 41 -8.09 5.87 2.46
C TYR A 41 -7.20 6.48 1.36
N GLU A 42 -7.05 7.81 1.35
CA GLU A 42 -6.19 8.53 0.39
C GLU A 42 -4.73 8.12 0.53
N PHE A 43 -4.25 7.95 1.77
CA PHE A 43 -2.88 7.48 2.02
C PHE A 43 -2.67 6.06 1.49
N ALA A 44 -3.66 5.19 1.65
CA ALA A 44 -3.62 3.83 1.13
C ALA A 44 -3.64 3.79 -0.41
N ILE A 45 -4.40 4.67 -1.07
CA ILE A 45 -4.38 4.83 -2.54
C ILE A 45 -2.99 5.22 -3.03
N GLU A 46 -2.45 6.31 -2.48
CA GLU A 46 -1.13 6.83 -2.83
C GLU A 46 -0.02 5.78 -2.66
N ARG A 47 -0.12 5.03 -1.56
CA ARG A 47 0.77 3.90 -1.30
C ARG A 47 0.65 2.80 -2.35
N PHE A 48 -0.57 2.46 -2.74
CA PHE A 48 -0.85 1.40 -3.71
C PHE A 48 -0.34 1.78 -5.10
N VAL A 49 -0.55 3.03 -5.53
CA VAL A 49 0.02 3.57 -6.78
C VAL A 49 1.55 3.49 -6.75
N THR A 50 2.16 3.91 -5.64
CA THR A 50 3.62 3.81 -5.46
C THR A 50 4.12 2.36 -5.49
N PHE A 51 3.34 1.43 -4.92
CA PHE A 51 3.64 0.00 -4.93
C PHE A 51 3.60 -0.58 -6.35
N THR A 52 2.55 -0.32 -7.13
CA THR A 52 2.39 -0.86 -8.48
C THR A 52 3.38 -0.25 -9.47
N ALA A 53 3.71 1.04 -9.33
CA ALA A 53 4.74 1.70 -10.12
C ALA A 53 6.14 1.10 -9.90
N SER A 54 6.42 0.61 -8.69
CA SER A 54 7.72 0.00 -8.36
C SER A 54 7.86 -1.47 -8.80
N ASN A 55 6.77 -2.12 -9.23
CA ASN A 55 6.77 -3.52 -9.69
C ASN A 55 6.72 -3.65 -11.23
N LYS A 56 6.90 -2.54 -11.96
CA LYS A 56 6.93 -2.50 -13.44
C LYS A 56 8.35 -2.51 -14.02
N SER A 57 9.37 -2.85 -13.24
CA SER A 57 10.75 -3.06 -13.70
C SER A 57 11.08 -4.54 -13.78
#